data_AF-A0A7S3RPG4-F1
#
_entry.id   AF-A0A7S3RPG4-F1
#
_cell.length_a   1.000
_cell.length_b   1.000
_cell.length_c   1.000
_cell.angle_alpha   90.00
_cell.angle_beta   90.00
_cell.angle_gamma   90.00
#
_symmetry.space_group_name_H-M   'P 1'
#
loop_
_entity.id
_entity.type
_entity.pdbx_description
1 polymer ?
#
loop_
_entity_poly.entity_id
_entity_poly.type
_entity_poly.pdbx_seq_one_letter_code
_entity_poly.pdbx_strand_id
1 'polypeptide(L)'
;SQVWRITPRRIDAGQVRGKWAGRVAPAHPSTEAATLRHDAAGLLSVKRGGGSFDFGITTAADPSADNDDIVIGRVIEGGEVVAAMGALPVVSVPGQGEGMASSREKACTYGGTNSFCAQAKPLKKLQLARARML
;
A
#
# COMPACT_ATOMS: atom_id res chain seq x y z
N SER A 1 -1.19 -12.74 2.77
CA SER A 1 -0.24 -11.61 2.63
C SER A 1 -0.26 -10.78 3.93
N GLN A 2 0.56 -9.75 4.09
CA GLN A 2 0.56 -8.89 5.30
C GLN A 2 0.39 -7.43 4.93
N VAL A 3 -0.18 -6.64 5.85
CA VAL A 3 -0.11 -5.17 5.78
C VAL A 3 1.31 -4.79 6.15
N TRP A 4 1.99 -4.07 5.27
CA TRP A 4 3.39 -3.71 5.43
C TRP A 4 3.60 -2.22 5.61
N ARG A 5 2.58 -1.38 5.41
CA ARG A 5 2.62 0.06 5.71
C ARG A 5 1.23 0.61 6.04
N ILE A 6 1.18 1.56 6.97
CA ILE A 6 0.01 2.36 7.32
C ILE A 6 0.45 3.82 7.47
N THR A 7 -0.13 4.70 6.68
CA THR A 7 0.02 6.16 6.76
C THR A 7 -1.34 6.78 7.09
N PRO A 8 -1.42 8.07 7.45
CA PRO A 8 -2.70 8.72 7.75
C PRO A 8 -3.72 8.65 6.62
N ARG A 9 -3.27 8.49 5.36
CA ARG A 9 -4.13 8.48 4.17
C ARG A 9 -4.21 7.12 3.48
N ARG A 10 -3.41 6.12 3.87
CA ARG A 10 -3.28 4.88 3.10
C ARG A 10 -2.80 3.68 3.91
N ILE A 11 -3.32 2.52 3.57
CA ILE A 11 -2.87 1.20 4.04
C ILE A 11 -2.34 0.43 2.85
N ASP A 12 -1.13 -0.13 2.94
CA ASP A 12 -0.54 -0.94 1.88
C ASP A 12 -0.32 -2.39 2.31
N ALA A 13 -0.69 -3.28 1.39
CA ALA A 13 -0.57 -4.72 1.55
C ALA A 13 -0.15 -5.36 0.23
N GLY A 14 -0.24 -6.68 0.13
CA GLY A 14 -0.04 -7.38 -1.14
C GLY A 14 1.40 -7.77 -1.46
N GLN A 15 2.41 -7.28 -0.73
CA GLN A 15 3.81 -7.56 -1.04
C GLN A 15 4.17 -9.05 -0.91
N VAL A 16 4.67 -9.61 -2.02
CA VAL A 16 5.09 -11.02 -2.14
C VAL A 16 6.57 -11.21 -2.49
N ARG A 17 7.40 -10.16 -2.43
CA ARG A 17 8.83 -10.25 -2.75
C ARG A 17 9.53 -11.35 -1.94
N GLY A 18 10.28 -12.21 -2.63
CA GLY A 18 11.18 -13.22 -2.03
C GLY A 18 10.58 -14.59 -1.70
N LYS A 19 9.25 -14.79 -1.77
CA LYS A 19 8.63 -16.09 -1.41
C LYS A 19 8.21 -16.94 -2.61
N TRP A 20 8.16 -16.37 -3.81
CA TRP A 20 7.62 -17.03 -5.02
C TRP A 20 8.33 -16.56 -6.30
N ALA A 21 9.45 -17.20 -6.64
CA ALA A 21 10.30 -16.81 -7.78
C ALA A 21 9.65 -16.94 -9.18
N GLY A 22 8.52 -17.64 -9.29
CA GLY A 22 7.83 -17.90 -10.57
C GLY A 22 6.57 -17.06 -10.85
N ARG A 23 6.27 -16.03 -10.05
CA ARG A 23 5.05 -15.22 -10.24
C ARG A 23 5.35 -13.96 -11.05
N VAL A 24 4.58 -13.77 -12.12
CA VAL A 24 4.57 -12.53 -12.91
C VAL A 24 3.54 -11.58 -12.31
N ALA A 25 3.98 -10.39 -11.91
CA ALA A 25 3.08 -9.36 -11.40
C ALA A 25 2.11 -8.90 -12.51
N PRO A 26 0.88 -8.48 -12.15
CA PRO A 26 -0.03 -7.88 -13.11
C PRO A 26 0.63 -6.67 -13.81
N ALA A 27 0.37 -6.54 -15.10
CA ALA A 27 0.69 -5.35 -15.87
C ALA A 27 -0.59 -4.55 -16.08
N HIS A 28 -0.48 -3.22 -15.98
CA HIS A 28 -1.56 -2.30 -16.27
C HIS A 28 -1.09 -1.30 -17.33
N PRO A 29 -1.89 -0.95 -18.34
CA PRO A 29 -1.46 0.01 -19.36
C PRO A 29 -1.13 1.34 -18.69
N SER A 30 0.06 1.89 -18.97
CA SER A 30 0.46 3.20 -18.46
C SER A 30 -0.39 4.35 -19.02
N THR A 31 -1.02 4.11 -20.17
CA THR A 31 -1.81 5.07 -20.96
C THR A 31 -3.31 5.02 -20.66
N GLU A 32 -3.78 4.11 -19.82
CA GLU A 32 -5.19 4.07 -19.45
C GLU A 32 -5.53 5.36 -18.70
N ALA A 33 -6.47 6.13 -19.25
CA ALA A 33 -6.93 7.37 -18.64
C ALA A 33 -7.57 7.02 -17.29
N ALA A 34 -6.85 7.31 -16.19
CA ALA A 34 -7.37 7.15 -14.84
C ALA A 34 -8.45 8.23 -14.62
N THR A 35 -9.68 7.92 -15.02
CA THR A 35 -10.85 8.75 -14.74
C THR A 35 -11.15 8.76 -13.25
N LEU A 36 -10.87 7.63 -12.57
CA LEU A 36 -10.97 7.50 -11.13
C LEU A 36 -9.77 8.13 -10.42
N ARG A 37 -10.05 8.84 -9.34
CA ARG A 37 -9.09 9.61 -8.54
C ARG A 37 -9.14 9.17 -7.09
N HIS A 38 -8.06 9.39 -6.35
CA HIS A 38 -7.98 9.11 -4.92
C HIS A 38 -8.67 10.23 -4.09
N ASP A 39 -9.96 10.48 -4.36
CA ASP A 39 -10.74 11.59 -3.81
C ASP A 39 -11.50 11.26 -2.52
N ALA A 40 -11.54 9.98 -2.13
CA ALA A 40 -12.25 9.50 -0.96
C ALA A 40 -11.50 8.39 -0.22
N ALA A 41 -11.96 8.07 0.99
CA ALA A 41 -11.55 6.88 1.71
C ALA A 41 -12.15 5.60 1.10
N GLY A 42 -11.50 4.46 1.31
CA GLY A 42 -11.96 3.14 0.87
C GLY A 42 -11.69 2.86 -0.61
N LEU A 43 -10.85 3.64 -1.29
CA LEU A 43 -10.49 3.40 -2.68
C LEU A 43 -9.31 2.42 -2.75
N LEU A 44 -9.44 1.40 -3.60
CA LEU A 44 -8.43 0.39 -3.86
C LEU A 44 -7.61 0.79 -5.08
N SER A 45 -6.28 0.83 -4.93
CA SER A 45 -5.37 1.20 -6.02
C SER A 45 -4.13 0.32 -6.10
N VAL A 46 -3.53 0.31 -7.28
CA VAL A 46 -2.31 -0.43 -7.63
C VAL A 46 -1.36 0.45 -8.43
N LYS A 47 -0.08 0.08 -8.45
CA LYS A 47 0.96 0.83 -9.17
C LYS A 47 0.63 0.96 -10.66
N ARG A 48 0.66 2.19 -11.17
CA ARG A 48 0.54 2.47 -12.60
C ARG A 48 1.67 1.79 -13.37
N GLY A 49 1.35 1.15 -14.49
CA GLY A 49 2.32 0.32 -15.23
C GLY A 49 2.50 -1.09 -14.66
N GLY A 50 1.92 -1.40 -13.50
CA GLY A 50 2.01 -2.71 -12.86
C GLY A 50 3.39 -3.01 -12.27
N GLY A 51 3.83 -4.26 -12.40
CA GLY A 51 5.15 -4.71 -11.94
C GLY A 51 5.24 -4.97 -10.42
N SER A 52 4.11 -4.89 -9.72
CA SER A 52 3.99 -5.32 -8.32
C SER A 52 2.63 -5.97 -8.06
N PHE A 53 2.58 -6.81 -7.02
CA PHE A 53 1.33 -7.30 -6.41
C PHE A 53 0.86 -6.41 -5.25
N ASP A 54 1.60 -5.33 -4.97
CA ASP A 54 1.28 -4.36 -3.94
C ASP A 54 0.01 -3.60 -4.32
N PHE A 55 -0.86 -3.41 -3.33
CA PHE A 55 -2.06 -2.61 -3.47
C PHE A 55 -2.23 -1.73 -2.23
N GLY A 56 -2.88 -0.59 -2.43
CA GLY A 56 -3.22 0.37 -1.39
C GLY A 56 -4.73 0.50 -1.21
N ILE A 57 -5.16 0.77 0.03
CA ILE A 57 -6.52 1.21 0.33
C ILE A 57 -6.42 2.58 1.00
N THR A 58 -7.13 3.59 0.46
CA THR A 58 -7.15 4.92 1.05
C THR A 58 -7.93 4.93 2.37
N THR A 59 -7.43 5.66 3.37
CA THR A 59 -8.15 5.94 4.63
C THR A 59 -8.73 7.36 4.64
N ALA A 60 -8.27 8.21 3.73
CA ALA A 60 -8.76 9.56 3.45
C ALA A 60 -8.41 9.91 1.99
N ALA A 61 -8.93 11.03 1.47
CA ALA A 61 -8.55 11.54 0.16
C ALA A 61 -7.01 11.72 0.07
N ASP A 62 -6.41 11.23 -1.02
CA ASP A 62 -4.97 11.28 -1.28
C ASP A 62 -4.66 11.60 -2.76
N PRO A 63 -4.93 12.84 -3.22
CA PRO A 63 -4.70 13.20 -4.63
C PRO A 63 -3.25 13.04 -5.09
N SER A 64 -2.28 13.04 -4.17
CA SER A 64 -0.86 12.81 -4.51
C SER A 64 -0.59 11.42 -5.07
N ALA A 65 -1.45 10.44 -4.77
CA ALA A 65 -1.30 9.08 -5.29
C ALA A 65 -1.72 8.93 -6.76
N ASP A 66 -2.47 9.89 -7.34
CA ASP A 66 -2.98 9.77 -8.71
C ASP A 66 -1.88 9.69 -9.80
N ASN A 67 -0.70 10.23 -9.50
CA ASN A 67 0.43 10.21 -10.42
C ASN A 67 1.05 8.80 -10.54
N ASP A 68 1.14 8.10 -9.41
CA ASP A 68 1.89 6.85 -9.28
C ASP A 68 1.00 5.61 -9.29
N ASP A 69 -0.26 5.75 -8.87
CA ASP A 69 -1.22 4.65 -8.71
C ASP A 69 -2.49 4.87 -9.53
N ILE A 70 -3.15 3.77 -9.87
CA ILE A 70 -4.46 3.74 -10.52
C ILE A 70 -5.50 3.15 -9.58
N VAL A 71 -6.65 3.81 -9.46
CA VAL A 71 -7.80 3.28 -8.71
C VAL A 71 -8.48 2.20 -9.54
N ILE A 72 -8.63 1.00 -8.97
CA ILE A 72 -9.19 -0.19 -9.63
C ILE A 72 -10.43 -0.74 -8.92
N GLY A 73 -10.81 -0.15 -7.79
CA GLY A 73 -11.98 -0.61 -7.03
C GLY A 73 -12.23 0.24 -5.80
N ARG A 74 -13.22 -0.17 -5.03
CA ARG A 74 -13.58 0.45 -3.76
C ARG A 74 -14.12 -0.58 -2.77
N VAL A 75 -14.00 -0.26 -1.49
CA VAL A 75 -14.60 -1.01 -0.39
C VAL A 75 -16.12 -0.79 -0.44
N ILE A 76 -16.88 -1.88 -0.47
CA ILE A 76 -18.36 -1.86 -0.44
C ILE A 76 -18.86 -2.17 0.97
N GLU A 77 -18.19 -3.07 1.69
CA GLU A 77 -18.50 -3.49 3.06
C GLU A 77 -17.21 -3.52 3.90
N GLY A 78 -17.31 -3.28 5.21
CA GLY A 78 -16.15 -3.32 6.12
C GLY A 78 -15.31 -2.04 6.14
N GLY A 79 -15.90 -0.88 5.78
CA GLY A 79 -15.21 0.42 5.83
C GLY A 79 -14.73 0.79 7.23
N GLU A 80 -15.47 0.38 8.26
CA GLU A 80 -15.10 0.53 9.67
C GLU A 80 -13.82 -0.26 10.03
N VAL A 81 -13.61 -1.43 9.40
CA VAL A 81 -12.38 -2.21 9.59
C VAL A 81 -11.19 -1.49 8.96
N VAL A 82 -11.38 -0.88 7.78
CA VAL A 82 -10.35 -0.05 7.12
C VAL A 82 -9.97 1.15 7.98
N ALA A 83 -10.97 1.86 8.52
CA ALA A 83 -10.74 2.97 9.44
C ALA A 83 -10.01 2.52 10.71
N ALA A 84 -10.43 1.41 11.32
CA ALA A 84 -9.79 0.86 12.51
C ALA A 84 -8.33 0.44 12.25
N MET A 85 -8.04 -0.16 11.09
CA MET A 85 -6.67 -0.47 10.67
C MET A 85 -5.83 0.80 10.50
N GLY A 86 -6.39 1.84 9.87
CA GLY A 86 -5.70 3.13 9.65
C GLY A 86 -5.32 3.86 10.94
N ALA A 87 -6.02 3.58 12.04
CA ALA A 87 -5.75 4.16 13.36
C ALA A 87 -4.74 3.36 14.20
N LEU A 88 -4.22 2.24 13.70
CA LEU A 88 -3.28 1.42 14.45
C LEU A 88 -1.94 2.12 14.64
N PRO A 89 -1.29 1.95 15.81
CA PRO A 89 0.01 2.55 16.04
C PRO A 89 1.05 1.92 15.12
N VAL A 90 1.89 2.78 14.57
CA VAL A 90 2.98 2.43 13.66
C VAL A 90 4.31 2.82 14.25
N VAL A 91 5.38 2.20 13.75
CA VAL A 91 6.74 2.65 14.02
C VAL A 91 6.91 4.07 13.46
N SER A 92 7.27 5.00 14.33
CA SER A 92 7.63 6.37 14.01
C SER A 92 9.04 6.63 14.51
N VAL A 93 9.94 7.04 13.62
CA VAL A 93 11.30 7.42 13.97
C VAL A 93 11.37 8.96 14.00
N PRO A 94 11.66 9.58 15.16
CA PRO A 94 11.77 11.03 15.26
C PRO A 94 12.77 11.61 14.25
N GLY A 95 12.39 12.67 13.53
CA GLY A 95 13.24 13.35 12.57
C GLY A 95 13.33 12.70 11.17
N GLN A 96 12.72 11.53 10.97
CA GLN A 96 12.53 10.95 9.62
C GLN A 96 11.10 11.19 9.18
N GLY A 97 10.89 12.04 8.16
CA GLY A 97 9.59 12.16 7.47
C GLY A 97 9.26 10.86 6.71
N GLU A 98 8.13 10.78 6.01
CA GLU A 98 7.72 9.55 5.31
C GLU A 98 8.65 9.05 4.18
N GLY A 99 9.68 9.84 3.83
CA GLY A 99 10.69 9.58 2.81
C GLY A 99 10.22 9.85 1.37
N MET A 100 11.16 10.18 0.47
CA MET A 100 10.86 10.25 -0.97
C MET A 100 10.76 8.84 -1.58
N ALA A 101 10.04 8.69 -2.68
CA ALA A 101 9.82 7.40 -3.36
C ALA A 101 11.13 6.67 -3.69
N SER A 102 12.16 7.39 -4.13
CA SER A 102 13.49 6.84 -4.45
C SER A 102 14.26 6.34 -3.23
N SER A 103 14.03 6.92 -2.05
CA SER A 103 14.62 6.49 -0.77
C SER A 103 13.94 5.22 -0.27
N ARG A 104 12.64 5.08 -0.49
CA ARG A 104 11.83 3.90 -0.12
C ARG A 104 12.22 2.65 -0.91
N GLU A 105 12.50 2.80 -2.20
CA GLU A 105 12.74 1.66 -3.11
C GLU A 105 14.12 0.99 -2.89
N LYS A 106 15.13 1.75 -2.48
CA LYS A 106 16.46 1.23 -2.12
C LYS A 106 16.60 0.81 -0.66
N ALA A 107 15.84 1.42 0.26
CA ALA A 107 15.92 1.07 1.66
C ALA A 107 15.20 -0.25 1.96
N CYS A 108 13.99 -0.45 1.44
CA CYS A 108 13.03 -1.45 1.93
C CYS A 108 13.17 -2.87 1.35
N THR A 109 14.34 -3.27 0.86
CA THR A 109 14.62 -4.69 0.60
C THR A 109 14.47 -5.47 1.91
N TYR A 110 13.70 -6.56 1.91
CA TYR A 110 13.46 -7.38 3.09
C TYR A 110 14.80 -7.86 3.68
N GLY A 111 15.14 -7.43 4.90
CA GLY A 111 16.43 -7.71 5.56
C GLY A 111 17.49 -6.59 5.47
N GLY A 112 17.18 -5.44 4.86
CA GLY A 112 18.09 -4.29 4.84
C GLY A 112 18.26 -3.65 6.23
N THR A 113 19.47 -3.17 6.53
CA THR A 113 19.83 -2.52 7.81
C THR A 113 19.29 -1.10 7.97
N ASN A 114 18.57 -0.58 6.97
CA ASN A 114 18.02 0.78 7.01
C ASN A 114 16.81 0.86 7.96
N SER A 115 16.92 1.71 9.00
CA SER A 115 15.82 2.01 9.94
C SER A 115 14.60 2.63 9.26
N PHE A 116 14.80 3.26 8.10
CA PHE A 116 13.75 3.80 7.23
C PHE A 116 12.73 2.73 6.80
N CYS A 117 13.12 1.45 6.79
CA CYS A 117 12.28 0.33 6.38
C CYS A 117 11.29 -0.09 7.46
N ALA A 118 11.50 0.36 8.70
CA ALA A 118 10.58 0.10 9.79
C ALA A 118 9.48 1.17 9.85
N GLN A 119 9.72 2.38 9.34
CA GLN A 119 8.78 3.48 9.43
C GLN A 119 7.41 3.14 8.82
N ALA A 120 6.35 3.60 9.48
CA ALA A 120 4.97 3.37 9.09
C ALA A 120 4.56 1.88 9.06
N LYS A 121 5.39 0.96 9.56
CA LYS A 121 4.98 -0.43 9.80
C LYS A 121 4.09 -0.51 11.04
N PRO A 122 3.01 -1.30 11.02
CA PRO A 122 2.18 -1.48 12.21
C PRO A 122 2.98 -2.18 13.32
N LEU A 123 2.82 -1.73 14.57
CA LEU A 123 3.46 -2.34 15.74
C LEU A 123 2.95 -3.76 16.02
N LYS A 124 1.74 -4.07 15.55
CA LYS A 124 1.16 -5.41 15.57
C LYS A 124 1.11 -5.96 14.16
N LYS A 125 1.50 -7.22 13.99
CA LYS A 125 1.45 -7.89 12.69
C LYS A 125 -0.01 -8.05 12.24
N LEU A 126 -0.36 -7.50 11.09
CA LEU A 126 -1.66 -7.67 10.45
C LEU A 126 -1.53 -8.58 9.24
N GLN A 127 -2.33 -9.64 9.20
CA GLN A 127 -2.28 -10.64 8.12
C GLN A 127 -3.60 -10.70 7.38
N LEU A 128 -3.51 -10.69 6.05
CA LEU A 128 -4.59 -11.09 5.16
C LEU A 128 -4.66 -12.62 5.20
N ALA A 129 -5.52 -13.13 6.08
CA ALA A 129 -5.68 -14.55 6.36
C ALA A 129 -6.44 -15.29 5.25
N ARG A 130 -7.41 -14.64 4.60
CA ARG A 130 -8.24 -15.22 3.53
C ARG A 130 -8.61 -14.15 2.51
N ALA A 131 -8.62 -14.53 1.24
CA ALA A 131 -9.15 -13.74 0.14
C ALA A 131 -9.91 -14.70 -0.81
N ARG A 132 -11.08 -14.29 -1.28
CA ARG A 132 -11.94 -15.06 -2.20
C ARG A 132 -12.72 -14.11 -3.10
N MET A 133 -13.15 -14.61 -4.25
CA MET A 133 -14.26 -13.97 -4.98
C MET A 133 -15.56 -14.30 -4.26
N LEU A 134 -16.44 -13.30 -4.14
CA LEU A 134 -17.78 -13.44 -3.58
C LEU A 134 -18.76 -13.86 -4.68
#